data_AF-A0A6C0DNA5-F1
#
_entry.id   AF-A0A6C0DNA5-F1
#
_cell.length_a   1.000
_cell.length_b   1.000
_cell.length_c   1.000
_cell.angle_alpha   90.00
_cell.angle_beta   90.00
_cell.angle_gamma   90.00
#
_symmetry.space_group_name_H-M   'P 1'
#
loop_
_entity.id
_entity.type
_entity.pdbx_description
1 polymer ?
#
loop_
_entity_poly.entity_id
_entity_poly.type
_entity_poly.pdbx_seq_one_letter_code
_entity_poly.pdbx_strand_id
1 'polypeptide(L)'
;MTRRRKTSKRHCGNSECAHATHHGLATWYKHLFEKLGWMVLAKNRGMLDKVSVYVHSLHRFKNSIEYKISTTHEPDRKQDLKIMHSNICVLLAHAEKDFM
;
A
#
# COMPACT_ATOMS: atom_id res chain seq x y z
N MET A 1 -9.64 -13.60 38.47
CA MET A 1 -9.84 -13.14 37.08
C MET A 1 -8.51 -12.66 36.50
N THR A 2 -7.77 -13.53 35.83
CA THR A 2 -6.45 -13.21 35.27
C THR A 2 -6.60 -12.67 33.84
N ARG A 3 -6.37 -11.37 33.64
CA ARG A 3 -6.37 -10.70 32.33
C ARG A 3 -5.23 -11.26 31.47
N ARG A 4 -5.56 -12.05 30.43
CA ARG A 4 -4.65 -12.43 29.35
C ARG A 4 -4.14 -11.17 28.64
N ARG A 5 -2.88 -10.79 28.85
CA ARG A 5 -2.18 -9.78 28.04
C ARG A 5 -2.09 -10.30 26.60
N LYS A 6 -2.64 -9.55 25.64
CA LYS A 6 -2.42 -9.77 24.20
C LYS A 6 -0.92 -9.64 23.93
N THR A 7 -0.31 -10.69 23.39
CA THR A 7 1.07 -10.68 22.94
C THR A 7 1.20 -9.70 21.77
N SER A 8 2.15 -8.77 21.91
CA SER A 8 2.54 -7.81 20.90
C SER A 8 2.93 -8.54 19.61
N LYS A 9 2.25 -8.25 18.49
CA LYS A 9 2.68 -8.71 17.16
C LYS A 9 4.05 -8.09 16.90
N ARG A 10 5.10 -8.91 16.93
CA ARG A 10 6.45 -8.52 16.55
C ARG A 10 6.40 -7.95 15.12
N HIS A 11 6.75 -6.68 14.99
CA HIS A 11 6.99 -6.07 13.68
C HIS A 11 8.34 -6.61 13.20
N CYS A 12 8.32 -7.41 12.14
CA CYS A 12 9.52 -7.96 11.53
C CYS A 12 10.25 -6.81 10.82
N GLY A 13 11.32 -6.31 11.45
CA GLY A 13 12.31 -5.49 10.79
C GLY A 13 13.14 -6.34 9.83
N ASN A 14 13.33 -5.80 8.63
CA ASN A 14 14.21 -6.24 7.55
C ASN A 14 13.82 -7.50 6.73
N SER A 15 13.54 -7.22 5.45
CA SER A 15 13.95 -8.01 4.29
C SER A 15 13.36 -9.40 4.08
N GLU A 16 12.04 -9.51 4.19
CA GLU A 16 11.25 -10.40 3.33
C GLU A 16 9.84 -9.81 3.34
N CYS A 17 9.42 -9.19 2.23
CA CYS A 17 8.04 -8.78 2.07
C CYS A 17 7.21 -10.06 2.19
N ALA A 18 6.62 -10.29 3.38
CA ALA A 18 5.80 -11.45 3.69
C ALA A 18 4.90 -11.73 2.49
N HIS A 19 5.05 -12.92 1.91
CA HIS A 19 4.54 -13.30 0.60
C HIS A 19 3.11 -12.75 0.38
N ALA A 20 3.00 -11.57 -0.24
CA ALA A 20 1.73 -10.85 -0.23
C ALA A 20 0.71 -11.67 -1.01
N THR A 21 -0.41 -12.00 -0.38
CA THR A 21 -1.47 -12.77 -1.04
C THR A 21 -2.22 -11.85 -2.01
N HIS A 22 -2.78 -12.40 -3.08
CA HIS A 22 -3.62 -11.61 -4.00
C HIS A 22 -4.76 -10.90 -3.27
N HIS A 23 -5.38 -11.59 -2.30
CA HIS A 23 -6.43 -10.99 -1.46
C HIS A 23 -5.90 -9.83 -0.59
N GLY A 24 -4.71 -9.97 0.00
CA GLY A 24 -4.06 -8.91 0.77
C GLY A 24 -3.73 -7.70 -0.09
N LEU A 25 -3.22 -7.92 -1.31
CA LEU A 25 -2.95 -6.86 -2.27
C LEU A 25 -4.22 -6.15 -2.72
N ALA A 26 -5.30 -6.88 -3.03
CA ALA A 26 -6.58 -6.28 -3.43
C ALA A 26 -7.19 -5.42 -2.31
N THR A 27 -7.12 -5.90 -1.06
CA THR A 27 -7.60 -5.14 0.11
C THR A 27 -6.78 -3.87 0.31
N TRP A 28 -5.45 -3.96 0.23
CA TRP A 28 -4.58 -2.80 0.37
C TRP A 28 -4.78 -1.80 -0.78
N TYR A 29 -4.88 -2.28 -2.02
CA TYR A 29 -5.20 -1.48 -3.19
C TYR A 29 -6.44 -0.61 -2.95
N LYS A 30 -7.56 -1.23 -2.56
CA LYS A 30 -8.80 -0.50 -2.27
C LYS A 30 -8.61 0.61 -1.24
N HIS A 31 -7.94 0.29 -0.13
CA HIS A 31 -7.71 1.26 0.94
C HIS A 31 -6.82 2.44 0.54
N LEU A 32 -5.88 2.26 -0.40
CA LEU A 32 -5.03 3.37 -0.88
C LEU A 32 -5.83 4.39 -1.66
N PHE A 33 -6.77 3.95 -2.49
CA PHE A 33 -7.67 4.85 -3.23
C PHE A 33 -8.67 5.54 -2.30
N GLU A 34 -9.28 4.80 -1.37
CA GLU A 34 -10.18 5.39 -0.36
C GLU A 34 -9.48 6.47 0.49
N LYS A 35 -8.20 6.26 0.83
CA LYS A 35 -7.42 7.21 1.62
C LYS A 35 -7.09 8.51 0.89
N LEU A 36 -7.13 8.56 -0.44
CA LEU A 36 -6.80 9.76 -1.21
C LEU A 36 -7.65 10.97 -0.77
N GLY A 37 -8.96 10.79 -0.65
CA GLY A 37 -9.87 11.87 -0.23
C GLY A 37 -9.54 12.41 1.16
N TRP A 38 -9.12 11.54 2.09
CA TRP A 38 -8.67 11.95 3.41
C TRP A 38 -7.35 12.71 3.38
N MET A 39 -6.46 12.41 2.44
CA MET A 39 -5.17 13.09 2.31
C MET A 39 -5.32 14.51 1.77
N VAL A 40 -6.30 14.74 0.88
CA VAL A 40 -6.67 16.10 0.46
C VAL A 40 -7.04 16.97 1.67
N LEU A 41 -7.88 16.44 2.57
CA LEU A 41 -8.27 17.14 3.80
C LEU A 41 -7.09 17.32 4.76
N ALA A 42 -6.23 16.30 4.88
CA ALA A 42 -5.04 16.35 5.74
C ALA A 42 -4.06 17.44 5.27
N LYS A 43 -3.79 17.53 3.95
CA LYS A 43 -2.95 18.58 3.37
C LYS A 43 -3.51 19.97 3.67
N ASN A 44 -4.80 20.19 3.45
CA ASN A 44 -5.43 21.48 3.72
C ASN A 44 -5.34 21.91 5.20
N ARG A 45 -5.20 20.95 6.12
CA ARG A 45 -5.02 21.19 7.56
C ARG A 45 -3.55 21.26 8.00
N GLY A 46 -2.60 21.24 7.06
CA GLY A 46 -1.17 21.26 7.36
C GLY A 46 -0.62 19.96 7.98
N MET A 47 -1.35 18.84 7.89
CA MET A 47 -0.94 17.54 8.45
C MET A 47 -0.01 16.79 7.49
N LEU A 48 1.16 17.38 7.20
CA LEU A 48 2.10 16.89 6.18
C LEU A 48 2.71 15.52 6.54
N ASP A 49 2.82 15.19 7.82
CA ASP A 49 3.27 13.89 8.32
C ASP A 49 2.38 12.75 7.80
N LYS A 50 1.06 12.91 7.87
CA LYS A 50 0.09 11.91 7.40
C LYS A 50 0.17 11.73 5.89
N VAL A 51 0.35 12.83 5.17
CA VAL A 51 0.43 12.84 3.71
C VAL A 51 1.73 12.17 3.26
N SER A 52 2.85 12.46 3.91
CA SER A 52 4.13 11.77 3.68
C SER A 52 4.03 10.27 3.94
N VAL A 53 3.41 9.85 5.05
CA VAL A 53 3.18 8.43 5.37
C VAL A 53 2.31 7.75 4.31
N TYR A 54 1.31 8.45 3.77
CA TYR A 54 0.48 7.95 2.68
C TYR A 54 1.28 7.75 1.39
N VAL A 55 2.07 8.73 0.96
CA VAL A 55 2.92 8.60 -0.24
C VAL A 55 3.92 7.46 -0.09
N HIS A 56 4.56 7.32 1.08
CA HIS A 56 5.40 6.17 1.38
C HIS A 56 4.65 4.83 1.30
N SER A 57 3.37 4.80 1.71
CA SER A 57 2.54 3.59 1.60
C SER A 57 2.24 3.23 0.15
N LEU A 58 2.04 4.22 -0.73
CA LEU A 58 1.88 4.00 -2.17
C LEU A 58 3.15 3.40 -2.78
N HIS A 59 4.34 3.95 -2.47
CA HIS A 59 5.63 3.40 -2.92
C HIS A 59 5.84 1.96 -2.45
N ARG A 60 5.57 1.66 -1.18
CA ARG A 60 5.67 0.29 -0.65
C ARG A 60 4.73 -0.68 -1.37
N PHE A 61 3.52 -0.22 -1.68
CA PHE A 61 2.55 -1.05 -2.38
C PHE A 61 2.96 -1.32 -3.83
N LYS A 62 3.46 -0.29 -4.55
CA LYS A 62 4.03 -0.43 -5.89
C LYS A 62 5.13 -1.51 -5.91
N ASN A 63 6.11 -1.40 -5.01
CA ASN A 63 7.21 -2.37 -4.92
C ASN A 63 6.71 -3.79 -4.60
N SER A 64 5.69 -3.90 -3.74
CA SER A 64 5.07 -5.18 -3.39
C SER A 64 4.37 -5.83 -4.59
N ILE A 65 3.70 -5.03 -5.44
CA ILE A 65 3.11 -5.53 -6.68
C ILE A 65 4.18 -5.94 -7.68
N GLU A 66 5.24 -5.14 -7.87
CA GLU A 66 6.33 -5.47 -8.81
C GLU A 66 6.97 -6.81 -8.47
N TYR A 67 7.25 -7.03 -7.19
CA TYR A 67 7.71 -8.32 -6.69
C TYR A 67 6.69 -9.44 -6.92
N LYS A 68 5.39 -9.16 -6.73
CA LYS A 68 4.35 -10.16 -6.99
C LYS A 68 4.23 -10.51 -8.47
N ILE A 69 4.37 -9.54 -9.37
CA ILE A 69 4.36 -9.75 -10.82
C ILE A 69 5.54 -10.62 -11.24
N SER A 70 6.73 -10.41 -10.68
CA SER A 70 7.92 -11.18 -11.03
C SER A 70 7.83 -12.64 -10.56
N THR A 71 7.16 -12.89 -9.44
CA THR A 71 6.98 -14.22 -8.83
C THR A 71 5.70 -14.95 -9.27
N THR A 72 4.77 -14.28 -9.94
CA THR A 72 3.52 -14.91 -10.43
C THR A 72 3.73 -15.53 -11.81
N HIS A 73 3.47 -16.84 -11.91
CA HIS A 73 3.58 -17.60 -13.16
C HIS A 73 2.28 -17.62 -13.97
N GLU A 74 1.12 -17.61 -13.31
CA GLU A 74 -0.19 -17.67 -13.98
C GLU A 74 -0.44 -16.37 -14.77
N PRO A 75 -0.70 -16.46 -16.09
CA PRO A 75 -0.76 -15.29 -16.96
C PRO A 75 -1.89 -14.33 -16.61
N ASP A 76 -3.09 -14.87 -16.31
CA ASP A 76 -4.27 -14.05 -16.00
C ASP A 76 -4.07 -13.24 -14.71
N ARG A 77 -3.62 -13.88 -13.64
CA ARG A 77 -3.27 -13.18 -12.39
C ARG A 77 -2.15 -12.17 -12.57
N LYS A 78 -1.17 -12.47 -13.41
CA LYS A 78 -0.10 -11.53 -13.73
C LYS A 78 -0.63 -10.30 -14.47
N GLN A 79 -1.61 -10.49 -15.34
CA GLN A 79 -2.29 -9.39 -16.03
C GLN A 79 -3.08 -8.51 -15.05
N ASP A 80 -3.83 -9.11 -14.12
CA ASP A 80 -4.54 -8.36 -13.07
C ASP A 80 -3.57 -7.53 -12.22
N LEU A 81 -2.43 -8.11 -11.83
CA LEU A 81 -1.40 -7.39 -11.08
C LEU A 81 -0.78 -6.24 -11.88
N LYS A 82 -0.59 -6.40 -13.21
CA LYS A 82 -0.11 -5.30 -14.07
C LYS A 82 -1.12 -4.15 -14.16
N ILE A 83 -2.42 -4.46 -14.23
CA ILE A 83 -3.48 -3.44 -14.21
C ILE A 83 -3.43 -2.68 -12.87
N MET A 84 -3.36 -3.41 -11.75
CA MET A 84 -3.21 -2.79 -10.43
C MET A 84 -1.95 -1.92 -10.34
N HIS A 85 -0.81 -2.39 -10.86
CA HIS A 85 0.44 -1.64 -10.88
C HIS A 85 0.32 -0.33 -11.66
N SER A 86 -0.28 -0.37 -12.86
CA SER A 86 -0.53 0.81 -13.69
C SER A 86 -1.38 1.84 -12.96
N ASN A 87 -2.48 1.40 -12.35
CA ASN A 87 -3.38 2.28 -11.60
C ASN A 87 -2.68 2.92 -10.40
N ILE A 88 -1.81 2.18 -9.71
CA ILE A 88 -1.01 2.73 -8.61
C ILE A 88 0.03 3.72 -9.08
N CYS A 89 0.66 3.51 -10.24
CA CYS A 89 1.56 4.50 -10.81
C CYS A 89 0.83 5.82 -11.09
N VAL A 90 -0.40 5.76 -11.61
CA VAL A 90 -1.24 6.95 -11.81
C VAL A 90 -1.58 7.62 -10.47
N LEU A 91 -2.04 6.86 -9.48
CA LEU A 91 -2.35 7.40 -8.15
C LEU A 91 -1.13 8.04 -7.48
N LEU A 92 0.04 7.40 -7.61
CA LEU A 92 1.31 7.91 -7.09
C LEU A 92 1.70 9.23 -7.76
N ALA A 93 1.64 9.31 -9.08
CA ALA A 93 1.94 10.54 -9.82
C ALA A 93 1.02 11.69 -9.41
N HIS A 94 -0.27 11.42 -9.21
CA HIS A 94 -1.21 12.41 -8.68
C HIS A 94 -0.87 12.81 -7.24
N ALA A 95 -0.62 11.84 -6.36
CA ALA A 95 -0.28 12.13 -4.97
C ALA A 95 1.03 12.93 -4.84
N GLU A 96 2.05 12.64 -5.65
CA GLU A 96 3.30 13.40 -5.67
C GLU A 96 3.07 14.82 -6.19
N LYS A 97 2.34 15.00 -7.29
CA LYS A 97 2.05 16.32 -7.84
C LYS A 97 1.19 17.18 -6.92
N ASP A 98 0.16 16.59 -6.32
CA ASP A 98 -0.85 17.33 -5.57
C ASP A 98 -0.46 17.53 -4.11
N PHE A 99 0.49 16.74 -3.58
CA PHE A 99 0.85 16.77 -2.16
C PHE A 99 2.29 17.15 -1.84
N MET A 100 3.26 16.86 -2.71
CA MET A 100 4.65 17.31 -2.56
C MET A 100 4.86 18.65 -3.27
#